data_AF-A0A9N9HFT1-F1
#
_entry.id   AF-A0A9N9HFT1-F1
#
_cell.length_a   1.000
_cell.length_b   1.000
_cell.length_c   1.000
_cell.angle_alpha   90.00
_cell.angle_beta   90.00
_cell.angle_gamma   90.00
#
_symmetry.space_group_name_H-M   'P 1'
#
loop_
_entity.id
_entity.type
_entity.pdbx_description
1 polymer ?
#
loop_
_entity_poly.entity_id
_entity_poly.type
_entity_poly.pdbx_seq_one_letter_code
_entity_poly.pdbx_strand_id
1 'polypeptide(L)'
;IRFILVQNRQGKTRLSKWYVPYEDEEKVKLKGEVHRLVAPRDQKHQSNFVEAHANDNEIAYLEAIHFFVEVLDAFFGNVCELDLVFNFYKVYAILDEVFLAGEIEETSKNIVLTRLDHLDKLE
;
A
#
# COMPACT_ATOMS: atom_id res chain seq x y z
N ILE A 1 8.19 -2.44 -8.48
CA ILE A 1 7.58 -1.33 -7.67
C ILE A 1 8.66 -0.45 -7.02
N ARG A 2 8.64 0.87 -7.24
CA ARG A 2 9.62 1.80 -6.61
C ARG A 2 9.24 2.23 -5.20
N PHE A 3 7.97 2.53 -4.98
CA PHE A 3 7.42 2.88 -3.68
C PHE A 3 5.92 2.60 -3.65
N ILE A 4 5.37 2.44 -2.44
CA ILE A 4 3.94 2.34 -2.18
C ILE A 4 3.58 3.47 -1.22
N LEU A 5 2.52 4.20 -1.55
CA LEU A 5 2.06 5.36 -0.80
C LEU A 5 0.56 5.26 -0.53
N VAL A 6 0.18 5.40 0.74
CA VAL A 6 -1.22 5.55 1.16
C VAL A 6 -1.38 6.95 1.72
N GLN A 7 -2.23 7.76 1.07
CA GLN A 7 -2.55 9.12 1.49
C GLN A 7 -4.06 9.27 1.64
N ASN A 8 -4.47 10.10 2.60
CA ASN A 8 -5.86 10.51 2.70
C ASN A 8 -6.20 11.67 1.74
N ARG A 9 -7.48 12.07 1.69
CA ARG A 9 -7.94 13.19 0.83
C ARG A 9 -7.30 14.55 1.16
N GLN A 10 -6.70 14.71 2.33
CA GLN A 10 -5.99 15.93 2.74
C GLN A 10 -4.48 15.87 2.39
N GLY A 11 -4.01 14.79 1.75
CA GLY A 11 -2.60 14.60 1.40
C GLY A 11 -1.73 14.11 2.55
N LYS A 12 -2.33 13.79 3.71
CA LYS A 12 -1.60 13.22 4.84
C LYS A 12 -1.25 11.77 4.53
N THR A 13 0.03 11.44 4.60
CA THR A 13 0.53 10.07 4.44
C THR A 13 0.15 9.21 5.65
N ARG A 14 -0.35 8.00 5.37
CA ARG A 14 -0.66 6.95 6.36
C ARG A 14 0.35 5.81 6.30
N LEU A 15 0.83 5.53 5.09
CA LEU A 15 1.90 4.57 4.85
C LEU A 15 2.78 5.09 3.72
N SER A 16 4.10 4.96 3.88
CA SER A 16 5.05 5.13 2.78
C SER A 16 6.15 4.09 2.87
N LYS A 17 6.22 3.19 1.90
CA LYS A 17 7.29 2.20 1.74
C LYS A 17 8.09 2.51 0.49
N TRP A 18 9.40 2.59 0.60
CA TRP A 18 10.32 2.91 -0.50
C TRP A 18 11.23 1.71 -0.73
N TYR A 19 11.17 1.13 -1.93
CA TYR A 19 12.01 -0.01 -2.32
C TYR A 19 13.27 0.42 -3.05
N VAL A 20 13.30 1.65 -3.54
CA VAL A 20 14.47 2.31 -4.11
C VAL A 20 14.96 3.38 -3.14
N PRO A 21 16.28 3.54 -2.95
CA PRO A 21 16.81 4.62 -2.13
C PRO A 21 16.47 5.98 -2.75
N TYR A 22 15.91 6.85 -1.92
CA TYR A 22 15.64 8.26 -2.24
C TYR A 22 16.10 9.14 -1.09
N GLU A 23 16.53 10.35 -1.41
CA GLU A 23 16.81 11.37 -0.41
C GLU A 23 15.51 11.86 0.23
N ASP A 24 15.57 12.33 1.48
CA ASP A 24 14.36 12.75 2.21
C ASP A 24 13.67 13.96 1.55
N GLU A 25 14.44 14.85 0.94
CA GLU A 25 13.92 15.97 0.15
C GLU A 25 13.14 15.49 -1.08
N GLU A 26 13.63 14.44 -1.76
CA GLU A 26 12.95 13.83 -2.90
C GLU A 26 11.66 13.14 -2.45
N LYS A 27 11.69 12.38 -1.36
CA LYS A 27 10.49 11.72 -0.80
C LYS A 27 9.40 12.74 -0.50
N VAL A 28 9.74 13.90 0.06
CA VAL A 28 8.77 14.98 0.34
C VAL A 28 8.19 15.54 -0.96
N LYS A 29 9.03 15.81 -1.97
CA LYS A 29 8.58 16.31 -3.29
C LYS A 29 7.64 15.31 -3.97
N LEU A 30 8.04 14.04 -4.02
CA LEU A 30 7.26 12.95 -4.63
C LEU A 30 5.90 12.75 -3.95
N LYS A 31 5.86 12.72 -2.61
CA LYS A 31 4.59 12.64 -1.85
C LYS A 31 3.63 13.77 -2.19
N GLY A 32 4.14 14.99 -2.34
CA GLY A 32 3.34 16.16 -2.71
C GLY A 32 2.86 16.11 -4.16
N GLU A 33 3.71 15.67 -5.08
CA GLU A 33 3.38 15.54 -6.50
C GLU A 33 2.33 14.46 -6.76
N VAL A 34 2.50 13.26 -6.20
CA VAL A 34 1.53 12.16 -6.26
C VAL A 34 0.16 12.63 -5.75
N HIS A 35 0.12 13.31 -4.61
CA HIS A 35 -1.14 13.84 -4.08
C HIS A 35 -1.81 14.81 -5.06
N ARG A 36 -1.07 15.77 -5.62
CA ARG A 36 -1.62 16.74 -6.60
C ARG A 36 -2.14 16.07 -7.87
N LEU A 37 -1.52 14.99 -8.31
CA LEU A 37 -1.92 14.25 -9.52
C LEU A 37 -3.15 13.36 -9.29
N VAL A 38 -3.34 12.83 -8.08
CA VAL A 38 -4.42 11.88 -7.76
C VAL A 38 -5.63 12.54 -7.14
N ALA A 39 -5.46 13.51 -6.23
CA ALA A 39 -6.55 14.16 -5.50
C ALA A 39 -7.67 14.75 -6.37
N PRO A 40 -7.40 15.36 -7.55
CA PRO A 40 -8.45 15.92 -8.39
C PRO A 40 -9.11 14.89 -9.33
N ARG A 41 -8.65 13.62 -9.36
CA ARG A 41 -9.17 12.61 -10.30
C ARG A 41 -10.61 12.24 -9.97
N ASP A 42 -11.43 12.07 -11.03
CA ASP A 42 -12.79 11.55 -10.88
C ASP A 42 -12.75 10.05 -10.64
N GLN A 43 -13.08 9.65 -9.41
CA GLN A 43 -13.05 8.27 -8.95
C GLN A 43 -14.00 7.34 -9.71
N LYS A 44 -14.94 7.89 -10.48
CA LYS A 44 -15.86 7.11 -11.33
C LYS A 44 -15.24 6.66 -12.67
N HIS A 45 -14.23 7.38 -13.16
CA HIS A 45 -13.65 7.14 -14.49
C HIS A 45 -12.11 7.02 -14.48
N GLN A 46 -11.46 7.28 -13.34
CA GLN A 46 -10.01 7.36 -13.23
C GLN A 46 -9.51 6.62 -11.98
N SER A 47 -8.43 5.86 -12.16
CA SER A 47 -7.81 5.10 -11.09
C SER A 47 -6.89 5.96 -10.20
N ASN A 48 -6.76 5.59 -8.92
CA ASN A 48 -5.93 6.31 -7.95
C ASN A 48 -4.43 5.96 -8.06
N PHE A 49 -4.04 5.07 -8.97
CA PHE A 49 -2.64 4.63 -9.11
C PHE A 49 -1.81 5.61 -9.94
N VAL A 50 -0.56 5.78 -9.53
CA VAL A 50 0.44 6.63 -10.19
C VAL A 50 1.68 5.80 -10.46
N GLU A 51 2.02 5.74 -11.75
CA GLU A 51 3.23 5.22 -12.37
C GLU A 51 3.55 3.73 -12.14
N ALA A 52 3.26 2.92 -13.16
CA ALA A 52 3.98 1.68 -13.46
C ALA A 52 4.94 1.97 -14.62
N HIS A 53 6.08 1.27 -14.70
CA HIS A 53 6.98 1.41 -15.86
C HIS A 53 6.25 1.00 -17.15
N ALA A 54 6.68 1.51 -18.30
CA ALA A 54 6.05 1.19 -19.59
C ALA A 54 6.04 -0.30 -19.97
N ASN A 55 6.83 -1.14 -19.27
CA ASN A 55 6.92 -2.59 -19.50
C ASN A 55 6.27 -3.43 -18.38
N ASP A 56 5.70 -2.78 -17.37
CA ASP A 56 5.11 -3.43 -16.21
C ASP A 56 3.64 -3.81 -16.48
N ASN A 57 3.18 -4.95 -15.97
CA ASN A 57 1.78 -5.35 -16.08
C ASN A 57 0.92 -4.54 -15.10
N GLU A 58 0.40 -3.41 -15.56
CA GLU A 58 -0.45 -2.50 -14.76
C GLU A 58 -1.63 -3.19 -14.08
N ILE A 59 -2.23 -4.20 -14.74
CA ILE A 59 -3.38 -4.94 -14.21
C ILE A 59 -2.96 -5.81 -13.02
N ALA A 60 -1.80 -6.46 -13.09
CA ALA A 60 -1.29 -7.26 -11.99
C ALA A 60 -1.05 -6.41 -10.73
N TYR A 61 -0.53 -5.19 -10.89
CA TYR A 61 -0.34 -4.27 -9.77
C TYR A 61 -1.66 -3.75 -9.21
N LEU A 62 -2.65 -3.47 -10.07
CA LEU A 62 -3.99 -3.10 -9.64
C LEU A 62 -4.63 -4.21 -8.78
N GLU A 63 -4.54 -5.45 -9.24
CA GLU A 63 -5.04 -6.63 -8.51
C GLU A 63 -4.28 -6.83 -7.20
N ALA A 64 -2.96 -6.69 -7.18
CA ALA A 64 -2.17 -6.80 -5.95
C ALA A 64 -2.54 -5.74 -4.91
N ILE A 65 -2.88 -4.51 -5.33
CA ILE A 65 -3.30 -3.47 -4.40
C ILE A 65 -4.73 -3.73 -3.89
N HIS A 66 -5.64 -4.19 -4.73
CA HIS A 66 -6.95 -4.64 -4.26
C HIS A 66 -6.81 -5.79 -3.25
N PHE A 67 -5.96 -6.78 -3.55
CA PHE A 67 -5.66 -7.87 -2.64
C PHE A 67 -5.11 -7.36 -1.29
N PHE A 68 -4.18 -6.42 -1.29
CA PHE A 68 -3.68 -5.79 -0.07
C PHE A 68 -4.79 -5.15 0.76
N VAL A 69 -5.71 -4.41 0.12
CA VAL A 69 -6.86 -3.78 0.81
C VAL A 69 -7.82 -4.85 1.37
N GLU A 70 -8.06 -5.93 0.64
CA GLU A 70 -8.89 -7.05 1.11
C GLU A 70 -8.28 -7.83 2.29
N VAL A 71 -6.95 -7.94 2.34
CA VAL A 71 -6.24 -8.52 3.48
C VAL A 71 -6.36 -7.60 4.69
N LEU A 72 -6.17 -6.28 4.52
CA LEU A 72 -6.39 -5.32 5.59
C LEU A 72 -7.81 -5.37 6.15
N ASP A 73 -8.81 -5.44 5.28
CA ASP A 73 -10.21 -5.52 5.70
C ASP A 73 -10.53 -6.81 6.45
N ALA A 74 -9.98 -7.95 5.99
CA ALA A 74 -10.12 -9.22 6.67
C ALA A 74 -9.39 -9.27 8.03
N PHE A 75 -8.25 -8.59 8.15
CA PHE A 75 -7.46 -8.54 9.37
C PHE A 75 -8.10 -7.64 10.44
N PHE A 76 -8.52 -6.42 10.07
CA PHE A 76 -9.09 -5.45 11.02
C PHE A 76 -10.60 -5.61 11.24
N GLY A 77 -11.32 -6.23 10.31
CA GLY A 77 -12.77 -6.41 10.40
C GLY A 77 -13.55 -5.11 10.18
N ASN A 78 -13.68 -4.69 8.92
CA ASN A 78 -14.12 -3.35 8.48
C ASN A 78 -13.05 -2.28 8.71
N VAL A 79 -11.97 -2.36 7.93
CA VAL A 79 -10.83 -1.46 8.07
C VAL A 79 -11.21 -0.01 7.83
N CYS A 80 -10.70 0.89 8.66
CA CYS A 80 -10.86 2.34 8.50
C CYS A 80 -9.51 3.08 8.56
N GLU A 81 -9.50 4.36 8.18
CA GLU A 81 -8.26 5.17 8.18
C GLU A 81 -7.60 5.22 9.56
N LEU A 82 -8.37 5.20 10.64
CA LEU A 82 -7.83 5.23 12.01
C LEU A 82 -7.05 3.96 12.34
N ASP A 83 -7.44 2.80 11.82
CA ASP A 83 -6.71 1.54 12.03
C ASP A 83 -5.30 1.63 11.45
N LEU A 84 -5.16 2.24 10.26
CA LEU A 84 -3.87 2.49 9.64
C LEU A 84 -2.99 3.44 10.46
N VAL A 85 -3.59 4.40 11.17
CA VAL A 85 -2.87 5.35 12.02
C VAL A 85 -2.43 4.71 13.33
N PHE A 86 -3.32 3.98 14.00
CA PHE A 86 -3.04 3.42 15.33
C PHE A 86 -2.25 2.11 15.26
N ASN A 87 -2.42 1.32 14.21
CA ASN A 87 -1.78 0.02 14.03
C ASN A 87 -0.77 0.03 12.87
N PHE A 88 -0.05 1.15 12.67
CA PHE A 88 0.85 1.32 11.52
C PHE A 88 1.85 0.16 11.37
N TYR A 89 2.41 -0.35 12.48
CA TYR A 89 3.35 -1.47 12.49
C TYR A 89 2.73 -2.74 11.90
N LYS A 90 1.48 -3.07 12.25
CA LYS A 90 0.74 -4.19 11.66
C LYS A 90 0.46 -3.96 10.18
N VAL A 91 0.13 -2.74 9.77
CA VAL A 91 -0.07 -2.41 8.35
C VAL A 91 1.22 -2.60 7.55
N TYR A 92 2.38 -2.22 8.11
CA TYR A 92 3.68 -2.50 7.47
C TYR A 92 3.98 -4.01 7.40
N ALA A 93 3.66 -4.79 8.44
CA ALA A 93 3.82 -6.24 8.41
C ALA A 93 2.94 -6.90 7.34
N ILE A 94 1.67 -6.48 7.24
CA ILE A 94 0.74 -6.94 6.19
C ILE A 94 1.25 -6.55 4.81
N LEU A 95 1.75 -5.32 4.65
CA LEU A 95 2.31 -4.86 3.38
C LEU A 95 3.51 -5.73 2.98
N ASP A 96 4.38 -6.04 3.93
CA ASP A 96 5.61 -6.80 3.69
C ASP A 96 5.31 -8.28 3.36
N GLU A 97 4.18 -8.86 3.80
CA GLU A 97 3.73 -10.19 3.33
C GLU A 97 3.23 -10.17 1.87
N VAL A 98 2.66 -9.05 1.42
CA VAL A 98 2.11 -8.93 0.05
C VAL A 98 3.19 -8.49 -0.94
N PHE A 99 4.07 -7.58 -0.51
CA PHE A 99 5.10 -6.97 -1.35
C PHE A 99 6.46 -7.00 -0.66
N LEU A 100 7.48 -7.50 -1.36
CA LEU A 100 8.84 -7.54 -0.84
C LEU A 100 9.85 -7.18 -1.93
N ALA A 101 10.87 -6.41 -1.54
CA ALA A 101 11.92 -5.94 -2.44
C ALA A 101 11.42 -5.23 -3.72
N GLY A 102 10.20 -4.67 -3.67
CA GLY A 102 9.57 -4.02 -4.82
C GLY A 102 8.84 -4.96 -5.76
N GLU A 103 8.66 -6.23 -5.42
CA GLU A 103 7.92 -7.22 -6.20
C GLU A 103 6.72 -7.76 -5.40
N ILE A 104 5.79 -8.41 -6.09
CA ILE A 104 4.68 -9.13 -5.45
C ILE A 104 5.25 -10.43 -4.85
N GLU A 105 5.04 -10.64 -3.56
CA GLU A 105 5.52 -11.84 -2.86
C GLU A 105 4.42 -12.91 -2.74
N GLU A 106 3.34 -12.59 -2.02
CA GLU A 106 2.25 -13.53 -1.74
C GLU A 106 0.94 -13.08 -2.39
N THR A 107 0.22 -14.04 -2.97
CA THR A 107 -1.08 -13.80 -3.64
C THR A 107 -2.22 -14.62 -3.03
N SER A 108 -1.91 -15.49 -2.06
CA SER A 108 -2.90 -16.30 -1.36
C SER A 108 -3.32 -15.65 -0.05
N LYS A 109 -4.59 -15.21 0.02
CA LYS A 109 -5.18 -14.61 1.23
C LYS A 109 -5.03 -15.52 2.46
N ASN A 110 -5.24 -16.82 2.28
CA ASN A 110 -5.17 -17.79 3.37
C ASN A 110 -3.75 -17.90 3.96
N ILE A 111 -2.73 -17.82 3.11
CA ILE A 111 -1.33 -17.90 3.55
C ILE A 111 -0.97 -16.64 4.33
N VAL A 112 -1.30 -15.47 3.78
CA VAL A 112 -1.05 -14.17 4.46
C VAL A 112 -1.72 -14.14 5.82
N LEU A 113 -3.02 -14.45 5.90
CA LEU A 113 -3.75 -14.45 7.18
C LEU A 113 -3.20 -15.46 8.19
N THR A 114 -2.78 -16.65 7.73
CA THR A 114 -2.16 -17.65 8.61
C THR A 114 -0.85 -17.13 9.19
N ARG A 115 0.02 -16.53 8.36
CA ARG A 115 1.30 -15.97 8.82
C ARG A 115 1.10 -14.80 9.79
N LEU A 116 0.11 -13.94 9.52
CA LEU A 116 -0.25 -12.84 10.43
C LEU A 116 -0.74 -13.34 11.79
N ASP A 117 -1.56 -14.40 11.84
CA ASP A 117 -2.01 -15.03 13.09
C ASP A 117 -0.84 -15.66 13.86
N HIS A 118 0.17 -16.22 13.16
CA HIS A 118 1.39 -16.68 13.81
C HIS A 118 2.21 -15.53 14.42
N LEU A 119 2.32 -14.39 13.72
CA LEU A 119 3.03 -13.22 14.23
C LEU A 119 2.34 -12.62 15.45
N ASP A 120 1.01 -12.47 15.41
CA ASP A 120 0.21 -11.94 16.53
C ASP A 120 0.28 -12.84 17.80
N LYS A 121 0.62 -14.13 17.67
CA LYS A 121 0.80 -15.06 18.80
C LYS A 121 2.19 -15.01 19.43
N LEU A 122 3.17 -14.43 18.74
CA LEU A 122 4.54 -14.28 19.22
C LEU A 122 4.75 -12.96 19.97
N GLU A 123 3.83 -12.00 19.79
CA GLU A 123 3.71 -10.76 20.58
C GLU A 123 2.97 -11.00 21.91
#